data_AF-A0A928U8G7-F1
#
_entry.id   AF-A0A928U8G7-F1
#
_cell.length_a   1.000
_cell.length_b   1.000
_cell.length_c   1.000
_cell.angle_alpha   90.00
_cell.angle_beta   90.00
_cell.angle_gamma   90.00
#
_symmetry.space_group_name_H-M   'P 1'
#
loop_
_entity.id
_entity.type
_entity.pdbx_description
1 polymer ?
#
loop_
_entity_poly.entity_id
_entity_poly.type
_entity_poly.pdbx_seq_one_letter_code
_entity_poly.pdbx_strand_id
1 'polypeptide(L)'
;MPIKQNAIEIVKTLQDKGFEAFFAGGCVRDMIMRRESADYDIATNALPRDIMNLFKKTFSVGAQYGVVVVVKDGHNFEVATFRTEKSYSDGRHPDYVSFSTAEEYIITGKGSHLDTHDRATTCKDHKLHK
;
A
#
# COMPACT_ATOMS: atom_id res chain seq x y z
N MET A 1 -1.51 4.02 18.57
CA MET A 1 -1.27 2.58 18.32
C MET A 1 0.14 2.41 17.74
N PRO A 2 0.76 1.20 17.76
CA PRO A 2 2.00 0.95 17.04
C PRO A 2 1.83 1.26 15.54
N ILE A 3 2.84 1.85 14.89
CA ILE A 3 2.77 2.26 13.47
C ILE A 3 2.39 1.10 12.54
N LYS A 4 2.94 -0.10 12.81
CA LYS A 4 2.60 -1.34 12.10
C LYS A 4 1.10 -1.67 12.19
N GLN A 5 0.50 -1.49 13.36
CA GLN A 5 -0.92 -1.79 13.57
C GLN A 5 -1.81 -0.84 12.76
N ASN A 6 -1.44 0.43 12.66
CA ASN A 6 -2.13 1.40 11.82
C ASN A 6 -2.06 1.03 10.33
N ALA A 7 -0.89 0.58 9.86
CA ALA A 7 -0.71 0.12 8.49
C ALA A 7 -1.59 -1.10 8.18
N ILE A 8 -1.64 -2.08 9.10
CA ILE A 8 -2.52 -3.26 8.99
C ILE A 8 -4.00 -2.85 8.92
N GLU A 9 -4.43 -1.89 9.72
CA GLU A 9 -5.82 -1.39 9.68
C GLU A 9 -6.17 -0.72 8.36
N ILE A 10 -5.24 0.03 7.74
CA ILE A 10 -5.45 0.65 6.42
C ILE A 10 -5.62 -0.44 5.36
N VAL A 11 -4.73 -1.46 5.34
CA VAL A 11 -4.82 -2.60 4.42
C VAL A 11 -6.15 -3.32 4.59
N LYS A 12 -6.54 -3.64 5.83
CA LYS A 12 -7.82 -4.29 6.13
C LYS A 12 -9.02 -3.46 5.69
N THR A 13 -8.99 -2.15 5.92
CA THR A 13 -10.08 -1.26 5.49
C THR A 13 -10.27 -1.30 3.96
N LEU A 14 -9.17 -1.34 3.20
CA LEU A 14 -9.24 -1.47 1.74
C LEU A 14 -9.79 -2.85 1.33
N GLN A 15 -9.30 -3.93 1.95
CA GLN A 15 -9.75 -5.29 1.69
C GLN A 15 -11.23 -5.50 2.03
N ASP A 16 -11.70 -4.98 3.16
CA ASP A 16 -13.10 -5.04 3.59
C ASP A 16 -14.05 -4.28 2.63
N LYS A 17 -13.49 -3.38 1.80
CA LYS A 17 -14.21 -2.65 0.75
C LYS A 17 -14.12 -3.30 -0.63
N GLY A 18 -13.49 -4.48 -0.71
CA GLY A 18 -13.35 -5.26 -1.94
C GLY A 18 -12.15 -4.87 -2.81
N PHE A 19 -11.24 -4.06 -2.29
CA PHE A 19 -10.00 -3.73 -2.98
C PHE A 19 -8.89 -4.73 -2.64
N GLU A 20 -8.01 -4.98 -3.59
CA GLU A 20 -6.74 -5.64 -3.30
C GLU A 20 -5.81 -4.62 -2.67
N ALA A 21 -5.15 -4.98 -1.57
CA ALA A 21 -4.18 -4.14 -0.90
C ALA A 21 -3.07 -5.01 -0.28
N PHE A 22 -1.82 -4.58 -0.47
CA PHE A 22 -0.61 -5.30 -0.04
C PHE A 22 0.40 -4.32 0.53
N PHE A 23 1.27 -4.80 1.42
CA PHE A 23 2.48 -4.05 1.78
C PHE A 23 3.48 -4.05 0.61
N ALA A 24 4.16 -2.93 0.44
CA ALA A 24 5.15 -2.72 -0.61
C ALA A 24 6.40 -2.03 -0.05
N GLY A 25 7.49 -2.08 -0.81
CA GLY A 25 8.69 -1.31 -0.50
C GLY A 25 9.56 -1.91 0.60
N GLY A 26 10.23 -1.05 1.37
CA GLY A 26 11.24 -1.44 2.36
C GLY A 26 10.67 -2.20 3.55
N CYS A 27 9.40 -1.96 3.88
CA CYS A 27 8.74 -2.60 5.02
C CYS A 27 8.61 -4.12 4.84
N VAL A 28 8.41 -4.58 3.60
CA VAL A 28 8.36 -6.01 3.26
C VAL A 28 9.71 -6.67 3.53
N ARG A 29 10.81 -6.04 3.09
CA ARG A 29 12.18 -6.52 3.37
C ARG A 29 12.42 -6.60 4.87
N ASP A 30 12.08 -5.55 5.61
CA ASP A 30 12.32 -5.48 7.05
C ASP A 30 11.49 -6.55 7.81
N MET A 31 10.24 -6.78 7.40
CA MET A 31 9.39 -7.86 7.91
C MET A 31 10.01 -9.25 7.70
N ILE A 32 10.50 -9.54 6.49
CA ILE A 32 11.20 -10.81 6.17
C ILE A 32 12.44 -10.97 7.05
N MET A 33 13.17 -9.88 7.30
CA MET A 33 14.34 -9.84 8.17
C MET A 33 14.01 -9.81 9.67
N ARG A 34 12.73 -9.85 10.07
CA ARG A 34 12.25 -9.71 11.46
C ARG A 34 12.73 -8.43 12.14
N ARG A 35 12.85 -7.35 11.38
CA ARG A 35 13.17 -6.00 11.85
C ARG A 35 11.91 -5.16 11.91
N GLU A 36 11.90 -4.17 12.80
CA GLU A 36 10.87 -3.14 12.80
C GLU A 36 11.14 -2.16 11.66
N SER A 37 10.13 -1.91 10.83
CA SER A 37 10.24 -0.91 9.77
C SER A 37 9.80 0.46 10.27
N ALA A 38 10.49 1.50 9.81
CA ALA A 38 10.19 2.88 10.16
C ALA A 38 8.98 3.43 9.38
N ASP A 39 8.78 2.96 8.15
CA ASP A 39 7.78 3.44 7.21
C ASP A 39 7.03 2.26 6.59
N TYR A 40 5.77 2.45 6.20
CA TYR A 40 4.94 1.41 5.59
C TYR A 40 4.24 1.92 4.34
N ASP A 41 4.63 1.36 3.20
CA ASP A 41 3.99 1.63 1.92
C ASP A 41 2.95 0.56 1.61
N ILE A 42 1.84 0.97 1.01
CA ILE A 42 0.71 0.11 0.68
C ILE A 42 0.41 0.26 -0.81
N ALA A 43 0.32 -0.84 -1.53
CA ALA A 43 -0.08 -0.87 -2.93
C ALA A 43 -1.48 -1.47 -3.07
N THR A 44 -2.35 -0.87 -3.88
CA THR A 44 -3.77 -1.27 -4.00
C THR A 44 -4.32 -1.08 -5.40
N ASN A 45 -5.40 -1.77 -5.77
CA ASN A 45 -6.17 -1.46 -6.99
C ASN A 45 -7.18 -0.32 -6.79
N ALA A 46 -7.35 0.21 -5.57
CA ALA A 46 -8.20 1.36 -5.30
C ALA A 46 -7.67 2.61 -5.99
N LEU A 47 -8.54 3.39 -6.65
CA LEU A 47 -8.14 4.64 -7.29
C LEU A 47 -7.90 5.73 -6.22
N PRO A 48 -7.11 6.78 -6.52
CA PRO A 48 -6.86 7.87 -5.58
C PRO A 48 -8.14 8.49 -4.99
N ARG A 49 -9.18 8.62 -5.83
CA ARG A 49 -10.50 9.12 -5.39
C ARG A 49 -11.16 8.20 -4.35
N ASP A 50 -11.02 6.89 -4.51
CA ASP A 50 -11.67 5.91 -3.64
C ASP A 50 -10.94 5.89 -2.29
N ILE A 51 -9.61 5.97 -2.31
CA ILE A 51 -8.77 6.11 -1.11
C ILE A 51 -9.16 7.39 -0.33
N MET A 52 -9.25 8.53 -1.01
CA MET A 52 -9.67 9.80 -0.38
C MET A 52 -11.09 9.75 0.20
N ASN A 53 -12.00 8.96 -0.38
CA ASN A 53 -13.35 8.78 0.14
C ASN A 53 -13.41 7.83 1.34
N LEU A 54 -12.50 6.85 1.41
CA LEU A 54 -12.47 5.85 2.50
C LEU A 54 -11.85 6.39 3.79
N PHE A 55 -10.88 7.30 3.69
CA PHE A 55 -10.12 7.78 4.84
C PHE A 55 -10.38 9.25 5.15
N LYS A 56 -10.57 9.57 6.42
CA LYS A 56 -10.95 10.92 6.87
C LYS A 56 -9.91 12.00 6.61
N LYS A 57 -8.62 11.64 6.62
CA LYS A 57 -7.51 12.58 6.49
C LYS A 57 -6.50 12.04 5.48
N THR A 58 -6.47 12.66 4.32
CA THR A 58 -5.59 12.29 3.21
C THR A 58 -4.94 13.50 2.58
N PHE A 59 -3.75 13.33 2.01
CA PHE A 59 -3.10 14.33 1.15
C PHE A 59 -2.85 13.73 -0.23
N SER A 60 -3.26 14.45 -1.27
CA SER A 60 -3.09 14.06 -2.68
C SER A 60 -1.70 14.41 -3.20
N VAL A 61 -0.64 14.05 -2.46
CA VAL A 61 0.74 14.28 -2.87
C VAL A 61 1.05 13.30 -4.00
N GLY A 62 0.96 13.76 -5.25
CA GLY A 62 1.19 12.90 -6.40
C GLY A 62 -0.01 12.03 -6.80
N ALA A 63 -1.25 12.47 -6.55
CA ALA A 63 -2.44 11.74 -7.02
C ALA A 63 -2.47 11.55 -8.56
N GLN A 64 -1.88 12.48 -9.32
CA GLN A 64 -1.66 12.33 -10.77
C GLN A 64 -0.75 11.13 -11.12
N TYR A 65 0.10 10.71 -10.19
CA TYR A 65 0.96 9.54 -10.28
C TYR A 65 0.37 8.33 -9.54
N GLY A 66 -0.88 8.42 -9.05
CA GLY A 66 -1.53 7.33 -8.32
C GLY A 66 -1.06 7.15 -6.89
N VAL A 67 -0.55 8.19 -6.22
CA VAL A 67 -0.14 8.11 -4.80
C VAL A 67 -1.00 9.03 -3.95
N VAL A 68 -1.46 8.51 -2.81
CA VAL A 68 -2.21 9.25 -1.79
C VAL A 68 -1.58 8.97 -0.43
N VAL A 69 -1.33 10.02 0.36
CA VAL A 69 -0.88 9.88 1.74
C VAL A 69 -2.10 9.79 2.66
N VAL A 70 -2.24 8.69 3.39
CA VAL A 70 -3.27 8.52 4.43
C VAL A 70 -2.66 8.86 5.78
N VAL A 71 -3.36 9.69 6.57
CA VAL A 71 -2.92 10.06 7.93
C VAL A 71 -3.73 9.31 8.96
N LYS A 72 -3.07 8.52 9.81
CA LYS A 72 -3.71 7.76 10.89
C LYS A 72 -2.90 7.86 12.18
N ASP A 73 -3.56 8.27 13.25
CA ASP A 73 -2.97 8.56 14.57
C ASP A 73 -1.67 9.39 14.50
N GLY A 74 -1.65 10.42 13.64
CA GLY A 74 -0.49 11.30 13.48
C GLY A 74 0.65 10.75 12.62
N HIS A 75 0.52 9.54 12.06
CA HIS A 75 1.50 8.94 11.16
C HIS A 75 1.00 8.98 9.72
N ASN A 76 1.94 9.13 8.78
CA ASN A 76 1.67 9.15 7.35
C ASN A 76 1.94 7.77 6.74
N PHE A 77 1.07 7.34 5.84
CA PHE A 77 1.19 6.08 5.11
C PHE A 77 1.00 6.35 3.62
N GLU A 78 1.95 5.94 2.79
CA GLU A 78 1.83 6.08 1.35
C GLU A 78 0.97 4.94 0.79
N VAL A 79 -0.12 5.30 0.12
CA VAL A 79 -1.02 4.35 -0.54
C VAL A 79 -0.97 4.60 -2.04
N ALA A 80 -0.37 3.66 -2.77
CA ALA A 80 -0.15 3.72 -4.20
C ALA A 80 -1.14 2.82 -4.95
N THR A 81 -1.84 3.39 -5.92
CA THR A 81 -2.65 2.64 -6.87
C THR A 81 -1.74 1.89 -7.84
N PHE A 82 -2.06 0.61 -8.11
CA PHE A 82 -1.42 -0.18 -9.16
C PHE A 82 -1.50 0.56 -10.49
N ARG A 83 -0.36 0.65 -11.16
CA ARG A 83 -0.25 1.41 -12.39
C ARG A 83 0.84 0.89 -13.30
N THR A 84 0.59 1.04 -14.59
CA THR A 84 1.61 0.98 -15.62
C THR A 84 2.12 2.38 -15.89
N GLU A 85 3.42 2.48 -16.10
CA GLU A 85 4.13 3.74 -16.31
C GLU A 85 4.76 3.73 -17.71
N LYS A 86 4.75 4.86 -18.41
CA LYS A 86 5.47 5.03 -19.68
C LYS A 86 6.26 6.31 -19.67
N SER A 87 7.52 6.19 -20.11
CA SER A 87 8.48 7.28 -20.26
C SER A 87 8.82 7.98 -18.95
N TYR A 88 10.07 8.42 -18.82
CA TYR A 88 10.52 9.20 -17.66
C TYR A 88 11.40 10.32 -18.19
N SER A 89 10.84 11.51 -18.36
CA SER A 89 11.62 12.65 -18.85
C SER A 89 12.58 13.18 -17.78
N ASP A 90 12.25 13.02 -16.49
CA ASP A 90 13.06 13.49 -15.36
C ASP A 90 13.72 12.37 -14.54
N GLY A 91 13.50 11.11 -14.92
CA GLY A 91 14.04 9.91 -14.27
C GLY A 91 13.40 9.52 -12.93
N ARG A 92 12.43 10.29 -12.39
CA ARG A 92 11.77 10.00 -11.10
C ARG A 92 10.26 9.92 -11.20
N HIS A 93 9.65 10.72 -12.06
CA HIS A 93 8.22 10.77 -12.28
C HIS A 93 7.89 10.22 -13.66
N PRO A 94 6.91 9.31 -13.77
CA PRO A 94 6.47 8.83 -15.07
C PRO A 94 5.74 9.95 -15.83
N ASP A 95 6.03 10.09 -17.12
CA ASP A 95 5.36 11.08 -17.97
C ASP A 95 3.89 10.70 -18.18
N TYR A 96 3.60 9.40 -18.18
CA TYR A 96 2.25 8.85 -18.32
C TYR A 96 2.01 7.70 -17.35
N VAL A 97 0.81 7.70 -16.77
CA VAL A 97 0.33 6.69 -15.83
C VAL A 97 -1.01 6.14 -16.29
N SER A 98 -1.18 4.82 -16.27
CA SER A 98 -2.47 4.16 -16.43
C SER A 98 -2.69 3.17 -15.30
N PHE A 99 -3.83 3.27 -14.61
CA PHE A 99 -4.16 2.35 -13.52
C PHE A 99 -4.43 0.94 -14.03
N SER A 100 -4.04 -0.06 -13.24
CA SER A 100 -4.05 -1.46 -13.64
C SER A 100 -4.50 -2.38 -12.52
N THR A 101 -4.68 -3.65 -12.83
CA THR A 101 -4.86 -4.72 -11.83
C THR A 101 -3.54 -5.09 -11.15
N ALA A 102 -3.59 -5.87 -10.06
CA ALA A 102 -2.40 -6.42 -9.41
C ALA A 102 -1.59 -7.30 -10.36
N GLU A 103 -2.27 -8.12 -11.17
CA GLU A 103 -1.65 -9.06 -12.11
C GLU A 103 -0.82 -8.32 -13.16
N GLU A 104 -1.39 -7.29 -13.80
CA GLU A 104 -0.69 -6.45 -14.76
C GLU A 104 0.48 -5.70 -14.12
N TYR A 105 0.29 -5.22 -12.89
CA TYR A 105 1.34 -4.53 -12.13
C TYR A 105 2.53 -5.45 -11.80
N ILE A 106 2.26 -6.73 -11.50
CA ILE A 106 3.30 -7.74 -11.27
C ILE A 106 4.00 -8.13 -12.57
N ILE A 107 3.24 -8.38 -13.66
CA ILE A 107 3.77 -8.82 -14.96
C ILE A 107 4.73 -7.77 -15.55
N THR A 108 4.47 -6.48 -15.34
CA THR A 108 5.36 -5.39 -15.77
C THR A 108 6.66 -5.29 -14.95
N GLY A 109 6.89 -6.18 -13.99
CA GLY A 109 8.12 -6.26 -13.18
C GLY A 109 8.18 -5.28 -12.01
N LYS A 110 7.16 -4.43 -11.82
CA LYS A 110 7.06 -3.45 -10.71
C LYS A 110 6.53 -4.07 -9.42
N GLY A 111 5.89 -5.24 -9.49
CA GLY A 111 5.33 -5.95 -8.35
C GLY A 111 6.27 -6.91 -7.60
N SER A 112 7.55 -7.00 -7.97
CA SER A 112 8.51 -7.96 -7.37
C SER A 112 8.77 -7.79 -5.87
N HIS A 113 8.32 -6.68 -5.27
CA HIS A 113 8.45 -6.36 -3.85
C HIS A 113 7.11 -6.35 -3.11
N LEU A 114 6.04 -6.85 -3.73
CA LEU A 114 4.74 -7.03 -3.07
C LEU A 114 4.77 -8.30 -2.24
N ASP A 115 4.35 -8.22 -0.97
CA ASP A 115 4.09 -9.41 -0.19
C ASP A 115 2.78 -10.06 -0.66
N THR A 116 2.90 -11.08 -1.51
CA THR A 116 1.76 -11.85 -2.04
C THR A 116 1.36 -13.01 -1.13
N HIS A 117 2.12 -13.29 -0.06
CA HIS A 117 1.84 -14.42 0.84
C HIS A 117 0.72 -14.12 1.83
N ASP A 118 0.28 -12.86 1.94
CA ASP A 118 -0.71 -12.44 2.91
C ASP A 118 -2.02 -11.96 2.27
N ARG A 119 -2.62 -12.81 1.42
CA ARG A 119 -3.99 -12.60 0.91
C ARG A 119 -5.06 -12.75 2.00
N ALA A 120 -4.71 -13.25 3.18
CA ALA A 120 -5.54 -13.29 4.37
C ALA A 120 -4.77 -13.86 5.58
N THR A 121 -4.06 -13.05 6.38
CA THR A 121 -3.97 -13.38 7.82
C THR A 121 -5.25 -12.91 8.49
N THR A 122 -6.22 -13.82 8.36
CA THR A 122 -7.27 -14.09 9.31
C THR A 122 -6.92 -13.60 10.72
N CYS A 123 -7.79 -12.73 11.22
CA CYS A 123 -8.00 -12.58 12.65
C CYS A 123 -8.26 -13.97 13.26
N LYS A 124 -7.30 -14.54 14.00
CA LYS A 124 -7.47 -15.43 15.17
C LYS A 124 -6.12 -16.01 15.63
N ASP A 125 -5.98 -16.05 16.96
CA ASP A 125 -5.07 -16.89 17.75
C ASP A 125 -3.59 -16.47 17.90
N HIS A 126 -3.36 -15.57 18.86
CA HIS A 126 -2.63 -16.00 20.06
C HIS A 126 -3.23 -15.39 21.32
N LYS A 127 -4.11 -16.18 21.93
CA LYS A 127 -4.49 -16.08 23.34
C LYS A 127 -3.23 -16.00 24.20
N LEU A 128 -3.35 -15.19 25.26
CA LEU A 128 -2.86 -15.49 26.60
C LEU A 128 -2.43 -16.96 26.77
N HIS A 129 -1.16 -17.20 27.07
CA HIS A 129 -0.78 -18.13 28.13
C HIS A 129 0.66 -17.88 28.57
N LYS A 130 0.73 -17.34 29.80
CA LYS A 130 1.80 -17.45 30.81
C LYS A 130 3.21 -16.98 30.44
#